data_AF-A0A4Y8DD33-F1
#
_entry.id   AF-A0A4Y8DD33-F1
#
_cell.length_a   1.000
_cell.length_b   1.000
_cell.length_c   1.000
_cell.angle_alpha   90.00
_cell.angle_beta   90.00
_cell.angle_gamma   90.00
#
_symmetry.space_group_name_H-M   'P 1'
#
loop_
_entity.id
_entity.type
_entity.pdbx_description
1 polymer ?
#
loop_
_entity_poly.entity_id
_entity_poly.type
_entity_poly.pdbx_seq_one_letter_code
_entity_poly.pdbx_strand_id
1 'polypeptide(L)'
;MASTIHIGKLTLNFHEDFKLFGKGPLKSIKPKVKEQVDRMELVRHADAITQEKIITNNPTLHDKNNLTFKGRIERMEADIKELKRALEESTRSLEGWDRVLNQRVEMLERDNRKRYIGETVNMRNRLIQMTLHNVRLQWQKHDPEWMATARKERNHLAHETDLGAVMTLAHEDPEFFDFLFDTIYGVPKKEIKLLFDTEETGGNQVYKILDERGSAFHNHFANTCVKPFNAWLSAVRDLQDIKSASVNKSSSDHESSVRKQKAKIQKSIREWDAAFKEGQSKRDTCMNKANGFHSLTSIQWLLYKALSECEGD
;
A
#
# COMPACT_ATOMS: atom_id res chain seq x y z
N MET A 1 -17.82 4.67 41.91
CA MET A 1 -17.32 5.67 42.87
C MET A 1 -18.51 6.27 43.57
N ALA A 2 -18.63 6.10 44.88
CA ALA A 2 -19.78 6.51 45.68
C ALA A 2 -19.71 8.02 45.96
N SER A 3 -20.79 8.75 45.68
CA SER A 3 -20.91 10.18 45.97
C SER A 3 -21.59 10.37 47.33
N THR A 4 -20.88 10.96 48.29
CA THR A 4 -21.41 11.32 49.61
C THR A 4 -21.87 12.77 49.57
N ILE A 5 -23.11 13.07 49.96
CA ILE A 5 -23.58 14.44 50.18
C ILE A 5 -23.61 14.69 51.69
N HIS A 6 -22.89 15.73 52.13
CA HIS A 6 -22.90 16.18 53.52
C HIS A 6 -23.90 17.32 53.69
N ILE A 7 -24.96 17.07 54.45
CA ILE A 7 -25.87 18.11 54.95
C ILE A 7 -25.60 18.25 56.45
N GLY A 8 -24.71 19.19 56.81
CA GLY A 8 -24.22 19.28 58.19
C GLY A 8 -23.61 17.97 58.71
N LYS A 9 -23.53 17.78 60.03
CA LYS A 9 -22.92 16.61 60.73
C LYS A 9 -23.64 15.25 60.49
N LEU A 10 -24.29 15.07 59.35
CA LEU A 10 -24.94 13.82 58.93
C LEU A 10 -24.17 13.23 57.75
N THR A 11 -23.62 12.04 57.98
CA THR A 11 -23.05 11.18 56.94
C THR A 11 -24.14 10.21 56.51
N LEU A 12 -24.78 10.46 55.37
CA LEU A 12 -25.77 9.54 54.80
C LEU A 12 -25.08 8.60 53.81
N ASN A 13 -25.22 7.30 54.03
CA ASN A 13 -24.62 6.26 53.18
C ASN A 13 -25.57 5.98 52.01
N PHE A 14 -25.20 6.44 50.83
CA PHE A 14 -26.05 6.47 49.62
C PHE A 14 -26.69 5.13 49.25
N HIS A 15 -26.09 3.99 49.67
CA HIS A 15 -26.55 2.66 49.28
C HIS A 15 -27.68 2.09 50.16
N GLU A 16 -27.85 2.59 51.40
CA GLU A 16 -28.84 2.06 52.35
C GLU A 16 -30.08 2.97 52.51
N ASP A 17 -29.92 4.27 52.26
CA ASP A 17 -30.93 5.28 52.62
C ASP A 17 -31.94 5.63 51.50
N PHE A 18 -31.74 5.15 50.26
CA PHE A 18 -32.71 5.37 49.18
C PHE A 18 -34.05 4.64 49.40
N LYS A 19 -34.10 3.66 50.32
CA LYS A 19 -35.35 3.03 50.78
C LYS A 19 -36.14 3.89 51.77
N LEU A 20 -35.61 5.03 52.24
CA LEU A 20 -36.29 5.93 53.18
C LEU A 20 -37.25 6.91 52.52
N PHE A 21 -37.05 7.20 51.23
CA PHE A 21 -37.93 8.05 50.44
C PHE A 21 -38.64 7.18 49.40
N GLY A 22 -39.72 6.52 49.82
CA GLY A 22 -40.59 5.78 48.91
C GLY A 22 -41.13 6.69 47.80
N LYS A 23 -41.32 6.15 46.60
CA LYS A 23 -41.97 6.87 45.49
C LYS A 23 -43.43 7.16 45.86
N GLY A 24 -43.72 8.35 46.39
CA GLY A 24 -45.04 8.81 46.78
C GLY A 24 -45.01 10.11 47.60
N PRO A 25 -46.15 10.82 47.75
CA PRO A 25 -46.19 12.12 48.44
C PRO A 25 -45.87 11.92 49.94
N LEU A 26 -44.71 12.45 50.37
CA LEU A 26 -44.17 12.74 51.73
C LEU A 26 -44.88 12.21 53.01
N LYS A 27 -45.54 11.05 52.97
CA LYS A 27 -46.31 10.51 54.12
C LYS A 27 -45.59 9.42 54.91
N SER A 28 -44.39 9.00 54.51
CA SER A 28 -43.65 7.95 55.20
C SER A 28 -42.17 8.31 55.40
N ILE A 29 -41.90 9.32 56.24
CA ILE A 29 -40.55 9.57 56.77
C ILE A 29 -40.42 8.78 58.08
N LYS A 30 -39.33 8.00 58.24
CA LYS A 30 -39.09 7.26 59.49
C LYS A 30 -39.06 8.22 60.70
N PRO A 31 -39.62 7.85 61.87
CA PRO A 31 -39.74 8.76 63.03
C PRO A 31 -38.42 9.42 63.46
N LYS A 32 -37.31 8.67 63.43
CA LYS A 32 -35.96 9.21 63.73
C LYS A 32 -35.50 10.31 62.78
N VAL A 33 -35.87 10.23 61.50
CA VAL A 33 -35.52 11.23 60.49
C VAL A 33 -36.44 12.45 60.65
N LYS A 34 -37.72 12.23 60.95
CA LYS A 34 -38.68 13.31 61.24
C LYS A 34 -38.24 14.13 62.46
N GLU A 35 -37.86 13.46 63.55
CA GLU A 35 -37.41 14.10 64.78
C GLU A 35 -36.09 14.88 64.62
N GLN A 36 -35.22 14.47 63.70
CA GLN A 36 -34.01 15.22 63.36
C GLN A 36 -34.31 16.45 62.50
N VAL A 37 -35.20 16.33 61.52
CA VAL A 37 -35.65 17.45 60.67
C VAL A 37 -36.41 18.48 61.50
N ASP A 38 -37.27 18.04 62.42
CA ASP A 38 -38.05 18.93 63.31
C ASP A 38 -37.16 19.71 64.29
N ARG A 39 -35.92 19.24 64.56
CA ARG A 39 -34.91 19.93 65.39
C ARG A 39 -33.94 20.81 64.59
N MET A 40 -33.97 20.74 63.26
CA MET A 40 -33.10 21.56 62.42
C MET A 40 -33.75 22.93 62.17
N GLU A 41 -33.03 24.00 62.49
CA GLU A 41 -33.46 25.35 62.17
C GLU A 41 -33.35 25.57 60.65
N LEU A 42 -34.50 25.50 59.99
CA LEU A 42 -34.61 25.70 58.55
C LEU A 42 -34.85 27.18 58.26
N VAL A 43 -33.98 27.78 57.46
CA VAL A 43 -34.06 29.19 57.08
C VAL A 43 -34.43 29.30 55.61
N ARG A 44 -35.32 30.24 55.29
CA ARG A 44 -35.57 30.64 53.90
C ARG A 44 -34.37 31.45 53.40
N HIS A 45 -33.69 30.95 52.39
CA HIS A 45 -32.51 31.55 51.78
C HIS A 45 -32.78 31.83 50.30
N ALA A 46 -32.15 32.86 49.74
CA ALA A 46 -32.15 33.10 48.30
C ALA A 46 -30.79 32.70 47.76
N ASP A 47 -30.77 31.76 46.82
CA ASP A 47 -29.56 31.26 46.18
C ASP A 47 -28.74 32.42 45.60
N ALA A 48 -27.47 32.53 45.98
CA ALA A 48 -26.62 33.63 45.56
C ALA A 48 -26.36 33.69 44.03
N ILE A 49 -26.57 32.58 43.31
CA ILE A 49 -26.36 32.45 41.86
C ILE A 49 -27.68 32.51 41.10
N THR A 50 -28.65 31.67 41.45
CA THR A 50 -29.92 31.56 40.71
C THR A 50 -31.00 32.50 41.22
N GLN A 51 -30.81 33.11 42.39
CA GLN A 51 -31.80 33.95 43.10
C GLN A 51 -33.09 33.20 43.46
N GLU A 52 -33.10 31.88 43.34
CA GLU A 52 -34.24 31.04 43.71
C GLU A 52 -34.37 30.95 45.24
N LYS A 53 -35.61 31.00 45.72
CA LYS A 53 -35.90 30.86 47.15
C LYS A 53 -35.88 29.40 47.54
N ILE A 54 -34.98 29.03 48.44
CA ILE A 54 -34.82 27.68 48.97
C ILE A 54 -34.99 27.66 50.48
N ILE A 55 -35.23 26.47 51.03
CA ILE A 55 -35.26 26.23 52.48
C ILE A 55 -34.05 25.36 52.81
N THR A 56 -33.13 25.87 53.62
CA THR A 56 -31.89 25.18 53.98
C THR A 56 -31.53 25.43 55.45
N ASN A 57 -30.88 24.46 56.08
CA ASN A 57 -30.34 24.59 57.43
C ASN A 57 -28.90 25.14 57.46
N ASN A 58 -28.28 25.35 56.29
CA ASN A 58 -26.92 25.85 56.19
C ASN A 58 -26.73 26.69 54.91
N PRO A 59 -27.26 27.93 54.88
CA PRO A 59 -27.17 28.80 53.71
C PRO A 59 -25.73 29.13 53.31
N THR A 60 -24.84 29.34 54.29
CA THR A 60 -23.42 29.65 54.04
C THR A 60 -22.69 28.52 53.30
N LEU A 61 -22.92 27.26 53.68
CA LEU A 61 -22.32 26.12 53.00
C LEU A 61 -22.90 25.95 51.59
N HIS A 62 -24.19 26.19 51.43
CA HIS A 62 -24.88 26.14 50.14
C HIS A 62 -24.27 27.14 49.15
N ASP A 63 -24.15 28.41 49.54
CA ASP A 63 -23.56 29.45 48.68
C ASP A 63 -22.09 29.17 48.36
N LYS A 64 -21.31 28.65 49.33
CA LYS A 64 -19.91 28.26 49.10
C LYS A 64 -19.80 27.14 48.06
N ASN A 65 -20.67 26.14 48.11
CA ASN A 65 -20.71 25.06 47.13
C ASN A 65 -21.11 25.58 45.75
N ASN A 66 -22.11 26.45 45.69
CA ASN A 66 -22.57 27.07 44.45
C ASN A 66 -21.46 27.89 43.76
N LEU A 67 -20.74 28.73 44.52
CA LEU A 67 -19.59 29.46 44.00
C LEU A 67 -18.50 28.53 43.48
N THR A 68 -18.26 27.41 44.16
CA THR A 68 -17.30 26.39 43.72
C THR A 68 -17.75 25.71 42.43
N PHE A 69 -19.04 25.42 42.27
CA PHE A 69 -19.61 24.88 41.03
C PHE A 69 -19.52 25.88 39.88
N LYS A 70 -19.84 27.16 40.10
CA LYS A 70 -19.70 28.21 39.10
C LYS A 70 -18.27 28.33 38.58
N GLY A 71 -17.29 28.40 39.49
CA GLY A 71 -15.88 28.44 39.10
C GLY A 71 -15.37 27.16 38.42
N ARG A 72 -16.02 26.01 38.64
CA ARG A 72 -15.75 24.78 37.86
C ARG A 72 -16.34 24.87 36.45
N ILE A 73 -17.56 25.37 36.30
CA ILE A 73 -18.20 25.56 35.00
C ILE A 73 -17.39 26.54 34.15
N GLU A 74 -17.01 27.70 34.71
CA GLU A 74 -16.21 28.71 33.98
C GLU A 74 -14.87 28.15 33.51
N ARG A 75 -14.19 27.32 34.31
CA ARG A 75 -12.97 26.62 33.89
C ARG A 75 -13.24 25.62 32.79
N MET A 76 -14.28 24.81 32.91
CA MET A 76 -14.65 23.85 31.87
C MET A 76 -15.00 24.55 30.54
N GLU A 77 -15.67 25.70 30.59
CA GLU A 77 -15.97 26.49 29.40
C GLU A 77 -14.69 27.05 28.75
N ALA A 78 -13.74 27.51 29.55
CA ALA A 78 -12.43 27.94 29.07
C ALA A 78 -11.66 26.79 28.41
N ASP A 79 -11.58 25.64 29.07
CA ASP A 79 -10.93 24.43 28.54
C ASP A 79 -11.57 23.96 27.24
N ILE A 80 -12.91 23.96 27.15
CA ILE A 80 -13.64 23.62 25.92
C ILE A 80 -13.29 24.59 24.78
N LYS A 81 -13.20 25.89 25.08
CA LYS A 81 -12.87 26.90 24.07
C LYS A 81 -11.42 26.74 23.58
N GLU A 82 -10.49 26.45 24.48
CA GLU A 82 -9.10 26.17 24.12
C GLU A 82 -8.98 24.89 23.28
N LEU A 83 -9.65 23.80 23.68
CA LEU A 83 -9.68 22.55 22.93
C LEU A 83 -10.27 22.73 21.53
N LYS A 84 -11.34 23.51 21.38
CA LYS A 84 -11.91 23.82 20.06
C LYS A 84 -10.90 24.55 19.17
N ARG A 85 -10.20 25.55 19.71
CA ARG A 85 -9.18 26.28 18.95
C ARG A 85 -8.00 25.38 18.56
N ALA A 86 -7.51 24.56 19.48
CA ALA A 86 -6.44 23.60 19.21
C ALA A 86 -6.86 22.55 18.16
N LEU A 87 -8.11 22.10 18.21
CA LEU A 87 -8.67 21.18 17.22
C LEU A 87 -8.72 21.83 15.84
N GLU A 88 -9.24 23.06 15.71
CA GLU A 88 -9.28 23.78 14.43
C GLU A 88 -7.90 24.02 13.83
N GLU A 89 -6.91 24.35 14.67
CA GLU A 89 -5.52 24.54 14.24
C GLU A 89 -4.89 23.22 13.77
N SER A 90 -5.16 22.13 14.51
CA SER A 90 -4.73 20.77 14.13
C SER A 90 -5.36 20.32 12.81
N THR A 91 -6.66 20.54 12.62
CA THR A 91 -7.36 20.22 11.36
C THR A 91 -6.78 20.99 10.19
N ARG A 92 -6.56 22.31 10.33
CA ARG A 92 -5.92 23.12 9.29
C ARG A 92 -4.51 22.66 8.95
N SER A 93 -3.73 22.28 9.96
CA SER A 93 -2.39 21.73 9.76
C SER A 93 -2.46 20.41 8.99
N LEU A 94 -3.37 19.51 9.36
CA LEU A 94 -3.57 18.22 8.70
C LEU A 94 -3.97 18.37 7.23
N GLU A 95 -4.91 19.27 6.92
CA GLU A 95 -5.31 19.60 5.55
C GLU A 95 -4.14 20.17 4.72
N GLY A 96 -3.30 21.00 5.35
CA GLY A 96 -2.06 21.51 4.74
C GLY A 96 -1.09 20.38 4.39
N TRP A 97 -0.87 19.45 5.32
CA TRP A 97 -0.02 18.27 5.09
C TRP A 97 -0.57 17.36 4.00
N ASP A 98 -1.88 17.11 3.99
CA ASP A 98 -2.54 16.29 2.98
C ASP A 98 -2.34 16.86 1.57
N ARG A 99 -2.52 18.19 1.41
CA ARG A 99 -2.27 18.87 0.14
C ARG A 99 -0.81 18.73 -0.33
N VAL A 100 0.15 18.93 0.58
CA VAL A 100 1.58 18.81 0.26
C VAL A 100 1.96 17.37 -0.11
N LEU A 101 1.42 16.39 0.61
CA LEU A 101 1.64 14.98 0.32
C LEU A 101 1.07 14.60 -1.05
N ASN A 102 -0.16 15.01 -1.35
CA ASN A 102 -0.81 14.74 -2.64
C ASN A 102 -0.01 15.36 -3.80
N GLN A 103 0.44 16.61 -3.67
CA GLN A 103 1.32 17.24 -4.68
C GLN A 103 2.64 16.49 -4.85
N ARG A 104 3.22 15.99 -3.76
CA ARG A 104 4.47 15.22 -3.80
C ARG A 104 4.28 13.86 -4.45
N VAL A 105 3.16 13.17 -4.18
CA VAL A 105 2.79 11.91 -4.84
C VAL A 105 2.64 12.14 -6.35
N GLU A 106 1.87 13.13 -6.78
CA GLU A 106 1.70 13.45 -8.20
C GLU A 106 3.03 13.78 -8.92
N MET A 107 3.91 14.52 -8.23
CA MET A 107 5.24 14.85 -8.74
C MET A 107 6.08 13.59 -8.90
N LEU A 108 6.12 12.73 -7.88
CA LEU A 108 6.84 11.46 -7.92
C LEU A 108 6.31 10.53 -9.01
N GLU A 109 4.99 10.44 -9.20
CA GLU A 109 4.41 9.66 -10.29
C GLU A 109 4.81 10.18 -11.66
N ARG A 110 4.80 11.51 -11.86
CA ARG A 110 5.25 12.13 -13.11
C ARG A 110 6.72 11.85 -13.38
N ASP A 111 7.57 12.01 -12.37
CA ASP A 111 8.99 11.70 -12.48
C ASP A 111 9.23 10.21 -12.76
N ASN A 112 8.47 9.32 -12.11
CA ASN A 112 8.60 7.89 -12.31
C ASN A 112 8.18 7.47 -13.72
N ARG A 113 7.05 8.01 -14.23
CA ARG A 113 6.62 7.83 -15.62
C ARG A 113 7.72 8.24 -16.61
N LYS A 114 8.30 9.44 -16.44
CA LYS A 114 9.40 9.91 -17.30
C LYS A 114 10.61 8.96 -17.30
N ARG A 115 11.00 8.46 -16.13
CA ARG A 115 12.10 7.50 -15.98
C ARG A 115 11.82 6.21 -16.76
N TYR A 116 10.64 5.62 -16.58
CA TYR A 116 10.26 4.38 -17.27
C TYR A 116 10.21 4.54 -18.79
N ILE A 117 9.75 5.70 -19.28
CA ILE A 117 9.75 6.00 -20.71
C ILE A 117 11.18 5.99 -21.25
N GLY A 118 12.10 6.69 -20.58
CA GLY A 118 13.51 6.72 -20.97
C GLY A 118 14.14 5.32 -21.07
N GLU A 119 13.80 4.42 -20.14
CA GLU A 119 14.32 3.06 -20.12
C GLU A 119 13.72 2.14 -21.17
N THR A 120 12.41 2.29 -21.43
CA THR A 120 11.75 1.53 -22.50
C THR A 120 12.34 1.89 -23.87
N VAL A 121 12.63 3.18 -24.09
CA VAL A 121 13.32 3.66 -25.28
C VAL A 121 14.75 3.12 -25.36
N ASN A 122 15.46 3.04 -24.23
CA ASN A 122 16.80 2.48 -24.15
C ASN A 122 16.82 0.98 -24.51
N MET A 123 15.87 0.21 -23.98
CA MET A 123 15.66 -1.21 -24.34
C MET A 123 15.43 -1.39 -25.84
N ARG A 124 14.56 -0.59 -26.45
CA ARG A 124 14.33 -0.57 -27.91
C ARG A 124 15.63 -0.35 -28.67
N ASN A 125 16.36 0.70 -28.34
CA ASN A 125 17.58 1.05 -29.06
C ASN A 125 18.66 -0.01 -28.92
N ARG A 126 18.78 -0.62 -27.75
CA ARG A 126 19.72 -1.71 -27.53
C ARG A 126 19.36 -2.95 -28.34
N LEU A 127 18.08 -3.31 -28.39
CA LEU A 127 17.63 -4.40 -29.23
C LEU A 127 17.89 -4.12 -30.72
N ILE A 128 17.66 -2.88 -31.16
CA ILE A 128 18.02 -2.42 -32.50
C ILE A 128 19.54 -2.56 -32.73
N GLN A 129 20.41 -2.16 -31.80
CA GLN A 129 21.86 -2.35 -31.93
C GLN A 129 22.25 -3.83 -32.02
N MET A 130 21.64 -4.70 -31.22
CA MET A 130 21.90 -6.15 -31.26
C MET A 130 21.46 -6.78 -32.60
N THR A 131 20.40 -6.27 -33.22
CA THR A 131 19.85 -6.79 -34.48
C THR A 131 20.49 -6.17 -35.72
N LEU A 132 20.85 -4.89 -35.69
CA LEU A 132 21.55 -4.18 -36.76
C LEU A 132 22.96 -4.72 -37.04
N HIS A 133 23.58 -5.43 -36.09
CA HIS A 133 24.82 -6.14 -36.36
C HIS A 133 24.64 -7.35 -37.30
N ASN A 134 23.40 -7.83 -37.48
CA ASN A 134 23.09 -9.02 -38.28
C ASN A 134 22.18 -8.77 -39.49
N VAL A 135 21.25 -7.81 -39.47
CA VAL A 135 20.44 -7.50 -40.66
C VAL A 135 20.03 -6.02 -40.66
N ARG A 136 20.22 -5.37 -41.80
CA ARG A 136 19.81 -3.99 -42.10
C ARG A 136 18.28 -3.91 -42.25
N LEU A 137 17.54 -4.05 -41.15
CA LEU A 137 16.08 -4.00 -41.20
C LEU A 137 15.56 -2.55 -41.16
N GLN A 138 14.52 -2.32 -41.95
CA GLN A 138 13.83 -1.07 -42.31
C GLN A 138 13.19 -0.27 -41.14
N TRP A 139 13.67 -0.41 -39.91
CA TRP A 139 13.09 0.20 -38.70
C TRP A 139 13.49 1.65 -38.46
N GLN A 140 14.25 2.26 -39.37
CA GLN A 140 14.50 3.71 -39.38
C GLN A 140 13.24 4.47 -39.83
N LYS A 141 12.12 4.28 -39.14
CA LYS A 141 11.18 5.38 -38.95
C LYS A 141 11.92 6.40 -38.09
N HIS A 142 12.03 7.63 -38.57
CA HIS A 142 12.64 8.71 -37.79
C HIS A 142 12.04 8.70 -36.38
N ASP A 143 12.90 8.56 -35.36
CA ASP A 143 12.44 8.61 -33.97
C ASP A 143 11.70 9.93 -33.74
N PRO A 144 10.49 9.91 -33.15
CA PRO A 144 9.77 11.13 -32.83
C PRO A 144 10.54 11.96 -31.79
N GLU A 145 10.37 13.28 -31.84
CA GLU A 145 11.15 14.23 -31.02
C GLU A 145 11.05 13.94 -29.51
N TRP A 146 9.87 13.56 -29.03
CA TRP A 146 9.64 13.22 -27.63
C TRP A 146 10.55 12.07 -27.15
N MET A 147 10.88 11.12 -28.03
CA MET A 147 11.73 9.98 -27.72
C MET A 147 13.19 10.40 -27.55
N ALA A 148 13.65 11.40 -28.32
CA ALA A 148 14.96 12.01 -28.12
C ALA A 148 15.03 12.74 -26.77
N THR A 149 13.96 13.42 -26.36
CA THR A 149 13.86 14.08 -25.06
C THR A 149 13.86 13.07 -23.91
N ALA A 150 13.06 12.00 -24.00
CA ALA A 150 13.02 10.94 -22.98
C ALA A 150 14.39 10.26 -22.76
N ARG A 151 15.17 10.09 -23.84
CA ARG A 151 16.56 9.61 -23.73
C ARG A 151 17.46 10.57 -22.93
N LYS A 152 17.34 11.86 -23.19
CA LYS A 152 18.14 12.90 -22.50
C LYS A 152 17.77 13.02 -21.02
N GLU A 153 16.49 12.88 -20.70
CA GLU A 153 15.98 12.96 -19.32
C GLU A 153 16.20 11.67 -18.51
N ARG A 154 16.91 10.67 -19.05
CA ARG A 154 17.15 9.39 -18.38
C ARG A 154 17.88 9.58 -17.04
N ASN A 155 17.31 9.03 -15.99
CA ASN A 155 17.92 9.00 -14.66
C ASN A 155 18.71 7.69 -14.47
N HIS A 156 19.93 7.81 -13.96
CA HIS A 156 20.81 6.68 -13.61
C HIS A 156 20.23 5.73 -12.54
N LEU A 157 19.15 6.10 -11.85
CA LEU A 157 18.46 5.24 -10.89
C LEU A 157 17.39 4.33 -11.53
N ALA A 158 17.11 4.47 -12.83
CA ALA A 158 16.05 3.75 -13.53
C ALA A 158 16.53 2.39 -14.10
N HIS A 159 17.30 1.59 -13.38
CA HIS A 159 17.78 0.30 -13.91
C HIS A 159 16.74 -0.84 -13.88
N GLU A 160 15.51 -0.52 -13.48
CA GLU A 160 14.40 -1.46 -13.38
C GLU A 160 13.33 -1.09 -14.41
N THR A 161 13.11 -2.02 -15.33
CA THR A 161 12.10 -1.92 -16.39
C THR A 161 10.76 -2.30 -15.81
N ASP A 162 9.74 -1.46 -15.97
CA ASP A 162 8.38 -1.74 -15.48
C ASP A 162 7.49 -2.21 -16.64
N LEU A 163 7.01 -3.45 -16.56
CA LEU A 163 6.14 -4.05 -17.58
C LEU A 163 4.86 -3.23 -17.81
N GLY A 164 4.27 -2.66 -16.75
CA GLY A 164 3.07 -1.82 -16.86
C GLY A 164 3.30 -0.57 -17.73
N ALA A 165 4.43 0.10 -17.54
CA ALA A 165 4.84 1.24 -18.34
C ALA A 165 5.09 0.85 -19.80
N VAL A 166 5.75 -0.29 -20.06
CA VAL A 166 5.96 -0.79 -21.44
C VAL A 166 4.62 -1.12 -22.11
N MET A 167 3.69 -1.73 -21.39
CA MET A 167 2.32 -2.00 -21.87
C MET A 167 1.58 -0.72 -22.25
N THR A 168 1.71 0.34 -21.43
CA THR A 168 1.11 1.65 -21.68
C THR A 168 1.71 2.30 -22.92
N LEU A 169 3.03 2.38 -23.01
CA LEU A 169 3.72 2.96 -24.17
C LEU A 169 3.42 2.22 -25.46
N ALA A 170 3.33 0.90 -25.41
CA ALA A 170 2.96 0.14 -26.59
C ALA A 170 1.48 0.30 -26.96
N HIS A 171 0.61 0.64 -26.00
CA HIS A 171 -0.76 1.00 -26.32
C HIS A 171 -0.83 2.35 -27.04
N GLU A 172 -0.07 3.33 -26.58
CA GLU A 172 0.01 4.68 -27.15
C GLU A 172 0.73 4.68 -28.51
N ASP A 173 1.86 3.99 -28.61
CA ASP A 173 2.77 3.96 -29.77
C ASP A 173 3.13 2.52 -30.19
N PRO A 174 2.17 1.71 -30.68
CA PRO A 174 2.39 0.28 -30.98
C PRO A 174 3.50 0.05 -32.00
N GLU A 175 3.61 0.92 -33.01
CA GLU A 175 4.61 0.82 -34.07
C GLU A 175 6.06 0.93 -33.57
N PHE A 176 6.26 1.49 -32.37
CA PHE A 176 7.58 1.67 -31.75
C PHE A 176 7.86 0.66 -30.65
N PHE A 177 6.87 0.10 -29.97
CA PHE A 177 7.11 -0.71 -28.76
C PHE A 177 6.52 -2.11 -28.78
N ASP A 178 5.57 -2.45 -29.67
CA ASP A 178 4.97 -3.80 -29.69
C ASP A 178 6.02 -4.89 -29.93
N PHE A 179 7.08 -4.59 -30.68
CA PHE A 179 8.16 -5.54 -30.98
C PHE A 179 9.00 -5.92 -29.74
N LEU A 180 8.96 -5.10 -28.68
CA LEU A 180 9.68 -5.39 -27.44
C LEU A 180 9.11 -6.62 -26.74
N PHE A 181 7.81 -6.89 -26.85
CA PHE A 181 7.18 -7.99 -26.11
C PHE A 181 7.71 -9.36 -26.53
N ASP A 182 7.71 -9.64 -27.83
CA ASP A 182 8.22 -10.91 -28.34
C ASP A 182 9.70 -11.10 -28.02
N THR A 183 10.48 -10.03 -28.12
CA THR A 183 11.94 -10.14 -28.09
C THR A 183 12.53 -10.03 -26.68
N ILE A 184 11.99 -9.13 -25.86
CA ILE A 184 12.47 -8.85 -24.50
C ILE A 184 11.72 -9.71 -23.49
N TYR A 185 10.39 -9.71 -23.59
CA TYR A 185 9.52 -10.42 -22.65
C TYR A 185 9.26 -11.87 -23.07
N GLY A 186 9.59 -12.25 -24.31
CA GLY A 186 9.44 -13.62 -24.82
C GLY A 186 8.00 -14.01 -25.15
N VAL A 187 7.06 -13.06 -25.08
CA VAL A 187 5.62 -13.30 -25.23
C VAL A 187 4.98 -12.08 -25.90
N PRO A 188 4.13 -12.25 -26.93
CA PRO A 188 3.45 -11.13 -27.57
C PRO A 188 2.52 -10.37 -26.61
N LYS A 189 2.38 -9.06 -26.82
CA LYS A 189 1.49 -8.18 -26.03
C LYS A 189 0.08 -8.73 -25.84
N LYS A 190 -0.51 -9.26 -26.92
CA LYS A 190 -1.86 -9.85 -26.91
C LYS A 190 -1.94 -11.05 -25.97
N GLU A 191 -0.90 -11.87 -25.93
CA GLU A 191 -0.84 -13.03 -25.07
C GLU A 191 -0.56 -12.62 -23.61
N ILE A 192 0.31 -11.63 -23.36
CA ILE A 192 0.50 -11.07 -22.01
C ILE A 192 -0.84 -10.61 -21.43
N LYS A 193 -1.64 -9.91 -22.23
CA LYS A 193 -3.00 -9.50 -21.83
C LYS A 193 -3.87 -10.71 -21.46
N LEU A 194 -3.88 -11.76 -22.28
CA LEU A 194 -4.62 -12.99 -21.99
C LEU A 194 -4.15 -13.66 -20.69
N LEU A 195 -2.83 -13.73 -20.47
CA LEU A 195 -2.26 -14.29 -19.24
C LEU A 195 -2.77 -13.53 -18.01
N PHE A 196 -2.79 -12.19 -18.06
CA PHE A 196 -3.36 -11.37 -16.98
C PHE A 196 -4.87 -11.56 -16.80
N ASP A 197 -5.64 -11.54 -17.89
CA ASP A 197 -7.10 -11.67 -17.83
C ASP A 197 -7.54 -13.02 -17.22
N THR A 198 -6.71 -14.05 -17.36
CA THR A 198 -6.95 -15.39 -16.79
C THR A 198 -6.37 -15.61 -15.38
N GLU A 199 -5.66 -14.62 -14.82
CA GLU A 199 -5.03 -14.71 -13.52
C GLU A 199 -6.00 -14.34 -12.39
N GLU A 200 -6.69 -15.34 -11.82
CA GLU A 200 -7.70 -15.11 -10.77
C GLU A 200 -7.11 -14.82 -9.38
N THR A 201 -5.98 -15.47 -9.02
CA THR A 201 -5.49 -15.50 -7.63
C THR A 201 -4.02 -15.04 -7.48
N GLY A 202 -3.40 -14.50 -8.54
CA GLY A 202 -1.98 -14.13 -8.54
C GLY A 202 -0.99 -15.29 -8.37
N GLY A 203 -1.48 -16.53 -8.29
CA GLY A 203 -0.69 -17.71 -7.94
C GLY A 203 0.29 -18.16 -9.03
N ASN A 204 0.09 -17.68 -10.26
CA ASN A 204 0.96 -17.96 -11.40
C ASN A 204 2.11 -16.95 -11.53
N GLN A 205 2.04 -15.84 -10.79
CA GLN A 205 3.04 -14.76 -10.76
C GLN A 205 3.30 -14.16 -12.16
N VAL A 206 2.26 -14.01 -12.99
CA VAL A 206 2.41 -13.56 -14.38
C VAL A 206 3.12 -12.22 -14.47
N TYR A 207 2.68 -11.23 -13.68
CA TYR A 207 3.28 -9.90 -13.68
C TYR A 207 4.76 -9.96 -13.31
N LYS A 208 5.05 -10.53 -12.13
CA LYS A 208 6.39 -10.59 -11.57
C LYS A 208 7.37 -11.27 -12.52
N ILE A 209 7.03 -12.44 -13.07
CA ILE A 209 7.95 -13.21 -13.92
C ILE A 209 8.21 -12.51 -15.26
N LEU A 210 7.18 -11.92 -15.88
CA LEU A 210 7.37 -11.14 -17.10
C LEU A 210 8.18 -9.87 -16.84
N ASP A 211 7.93 -9.17 -15.73
CA ASP A 211 8.66 -7.97 -15.34
C ASP A 211 10.15 -8.28 -15.07
N GLU A 212 10.42 -9.30 -14.26
CA GLU A 212 11.77 -9.82 -13.99
C GLU A 212 12.46 -10.29 -15.28
N ARG A 213 11.72 -10.86 -16.24
CA ARG A 213 12.26 -11.22 -17.55
C ARG A 213 12.75 -10.01 -18.33
N GLY A 214 11.97 -8.92 -18.34
CA GLY A 214 12.39 -7.64 -18.92
C GLY A 214 13.64 -7.08 -18.24
N SER A 215 13.66 -7.12 -16.91
CA SER A 215 14.81 -6.69 -16.11
C SER A 215 16.06 -7.52 -16.40
N ALA A 216 15.94 -8.85 -16.52
CA ALA A 216 17.05 -9.73 -16.86
C ALA A 216 17.63 -9.43 -18.26
N PHE A 217 16.78 -9.03 -19.21
CA PHE A 217 17.22 -8.61 -20.54
C PHE A 217 17.99 -7.29 -20.45
N HIS A 218 17.42 -6.29 -19.78
CA HIS A 218 18.08 -5.01 -19.54
C HIS A 218 19.43 -5.20 -18.82
N ASN A 219 19.52 -6.13 -17.88
CA ASN A 219 20.73 -6.37 -17.09
C ASN A 219 21.68 -7.45 -17.68
N HIS A 220 21.47 -7.87 -18.93
CA HIS A 220 22.36 -8.78 -19.69
C HIS A 220 22.48 -10.23 -19.15
N PHE A 221 21.55 -10.71 -18.33
CA PHE A 221 21.57 -12.10 -17.82
C PHE A 221 20.31 -12.91 -18.18
N ALA A 222 19.47 -12.40 -19.08
CA ALA A 222 18.27 -13.10 -19.56
C ALA A 222 18.52 -14.54 -20.02
N ASN A 223 19.69 -14.83 -20.61
CA ASN A 223 20.01 -16.17 -21.11
C ASN A 223 19.98 -17.24 -20.01
N THR A 224 20.39 -16.90 -18.78
CA THR A 224 20.33 -17.81 -17.62
C THR A 224 18.90 -18.22 -17.29
N CYS A 225 17.93 -17.38 -17.63
CA CYS A 225 16.54 -17.54 -17.24
C CYS A 225 15.63 -18.06 -18.38
N VAL A 226 16.14 -18.26 -19.61
CA VAL A 226 15.32 -18.67 -20.78
C VAL A 226 14.64 -20.02 -20.55
N LYS A 227 15.39 -21.03 -20.12
CA LYS A 227 14.87 -22.38 -19.92
C LYS A 227 13.77 -22.44 -18.85
N PRO A 228 13.98 -21.91 -17.62
CA PRO A 228 12.91 -21.92 -16.61
C PRO A 228 11.72 -21.05 -17.00
N PHE A 229 11.93 -19.94 -17.72
CA PHE A 229 10.84 -19.12 -18.27
C PHE A 229 9.95 -19.92 -19.21
N ASN A 230 10.53 -20.59 -20.21
CA ASN A 230 9.77 -21.37 -21.18
C ASN A 230 9.01 -22.52 -20.52
N ALA A 231 9.61 -23.15 -19.51
CA ALA A 231 8.94 -24.21 -18.74
C ALA A 231 7.74 -23.66 -17.95
N TRP A 232 7.89 -22.50 -17.30
CA TRP A 232 6.81 -21.81 -16.62
C TRP A 232 5.68 -21.41 -17.59
N LEU A 233 6.03 -20.75 -18.70
CA LEU A 233 5.05 -20.27 -19.69
C LEU A 233 4.25 -21.43 -20.29
N SER A 234 4.92 -22.52 -20.66
CA SER A 234 4.24 -23.75 -21.10
C SER A 234 3.31 -24.28 -20.03
N ALA A 235 3.72 -24.30 -18.76
CA ALA A 235 2.88 -24.80 -17.69
C ALA A 235 1.63 -23.94 -17.45
N VAL A 236 1.74 -22.61 -17.64
CA VAL A 236 0.59 -21.70 -17.55
C VAL A 236 -0.37 -21.89 -18.73
N ARG A 237 0.14 -22.02 -19.96
CA ARG A 237 -0.68 -22.31 -21.16
C ARG A 237 -1.43 -23.64 -21.02
N ASP A 238 -0.75 -24.71 -20.62
CA ASP A 238 -1.37 -26.02 -20.35
C ASP A 238 -2.53 -25.89 -19.33
N LEU A 239 -2.39 -25.04 -18.32
CA LEU A 239 -3.45 -24.82 -17.32
C LEU A 239 -4.66 -24.10 -17.92
N GLN A 240 -4.43 -23.10 -18.77
CA GLN A 240 -5.50 -22.41 -19.49
C GLN A 240 -6.25 -23.37 -20.43
N ASP A 241 -5.53 -24.26 -21.12
CA ASP A 241 -6.12 -25.27 -21.99
C ASP A 241 -6.98 -26.26 -21.19
N ILE A 242 -6.48 -26.72 -20.04
CA ILE A 242 -7.25 -27.61 -19.14
C ILE A 242 -8.52 -26.91 -18.67
N LYS A 243 -8.44 -25.65 -18.23
CA LYS A 243 -9.59 -24.85 -17.77
C LYS A 243 -10.63 -24.65 -18.89
N SER A 244 -10.17 -24.38 -20.11
CA SER A 244 -11.03 -24.13 -21.27
C SER A 244 -11.72 -25.40 -21.78
N ALA A 245 -11.08 -26.56 -21.63
CA ALA A 245 -11.63 -27.86 -22.05
C ALA A 245 -12.70 -28.44 -21.08
N SER A 246 -13.16 -27.68 -20.09
CA SER A 246 -14.07 -28.13 -19.02
C SER A 246 -15.51 -28.41 -19.45
N VAL A 247 -15.89 -28.15 -20.70
CA VAL A 247 -17.27 -28.27 -21.18
C VAL A 247 -17.81 -29.72 -21.16
N ASN A 248 -16.95 -30.75 -21.19
CA ASN A 248 -17.38 -32.17 -21.35
C ASN A 248 -16.67 -33.20 -20.44
N LYS A 249 -15.98 -32.80 -19.36
CA LYS A 249 -15.22 -33.73 -18.50
C LYS A 249 -15.89 -34.00 -17.15
N SER A 250 -15.70 -35.20 -16.61
CA SER A 250 -16.06 -35.55 -15.23
C SER A 250 -15.39 -34.57 -14.25
N SER A 251 -16.14 -34.11 -13.25
CA SER A 251 -15.67 -33.08 -12.30
C SER A 251 -14.39 -33.51 -11.56
N SER A 252 -14.23 -34.80 -11.26
CA SER A 252 -13.09 -35.33 -10.50
C SER A 252 -11.78 -35.35 -11.29
N ASP A 253 -11.82 -35.79 -12.55
CA ASP A 253 -10.60 -35.91 -13.38
C ASP A 253 -10.10 -34.54 -13.83
N HIS A 254 -11.04 -33.61 -14.05
CA HIS A 254 -10.74 -32.21 -14.31
C HIS A 254 -10.02 -31.55 -13.11
N GLU A 255 -10.56 -31.71 -11.90
CA GLU A 255 -9.96 -31.11 -10.70
C GLU A 255 -8.56 -31.68 -10.39
N SER A 256 -8.38 -33.00 -10.56
CA SER A 256 -7.08 -33.66 -10.41
C SER A 256 -6.04 -33.10 -11.40
N SER A 257 -6.43 -32.92 -12.66
CA SER A 257 -5.58 -32.36 -13.71
C SER A 257 -5.17 -30.92 -13.41
N VAL A 258 -6.13 -30.09 -12.96
CA VAL A 258 -5.88 -28.70 -12.54
C VAL A 258 -4.89 -28.66 -11.37
N ARG A 259 -5.06 -29.50 -10.34
CA ARG A 259 -4.14 -29.55 -9.19
C ARG A 259 -2.73 -29.96 -9.59
N LYS A 260 -2.60 -31.01 -10.41
CA LYS A 260 -1.31 -31.48 -10.94
C LYS A 260 -0.60 -30.37 -11.72
N GLN A 261 -1.34 -29.63 -12.55
CA GLN A 261 -0.77 -28.55 -13.34
C GLN A 261 -0.35 -27.35 -12.48
N LYS A 262 -1.15 -26.97 -11.47
CA LYS A 262 -0.77 -25.95 -10.49
C LYS A 262 0.53 -26.30 -9.76
N ALA A 263 0.72 -27.56 -9.39
CA ALA A 263 1.98 -28.02 -8.78
C ALA A 263 3.18 -27.91 -9.74
N LYS A 264 2.98 -28.18 -11.03
CA LYS A 264 4.01 -27.98 -12.08
C LYS A 264 4.38 -26.49 -12.20
N ILE A 265 3.40 -25.59 -12.24
CA ILE A 265 3.63 -24.14 -12.24
C ILE A 265 4.46 -23.71 -11.02
N GLN A 266 4.06 -24.13 -9.82
CA GLN A 266 4.81 -23.81 -8.59
C GLN A 266 6.25 -24.35 -8.59
N LYS A 267 6.48 -25.50 -9.22
CA LYS A 267 7.85 -26.00 -9.43
C LYS A 267 8.63 -25.08 -10.37
N SER A 268 8.07 -24.73 -11.52
CA SER A 268 8.72 -23.85 -12.50
C SER A 268 8.96 -22.44 -11.96
N ILE A 269 8.08 -21.89 -11.10
CA ILE A 269 8.31 -20.62 -10.41
C ILE A 269 9.57 -20.71 -9.52
N ARG A 270 9.74 -21.81 -8.76
CA ARG A 270 10.95 -21.99 -7.92
C ARG A 270 12.22 -22.11 -8.75
N GLU A 271 12.15 -22.80 -9.88
CA GLU A 271 13.27 -22.90 -10.83
C GLU A 271 13.61 -21.55 -11.45
N TRP A 272 12.59 -20.75 -11.78
CA TRP A 272 12.74 -19.37 -12.24
C TRP A 272 13.41 -18.48 -11.18
N ASP A 273 12.89 -18.44 -9.96
CA ASP A 273 13.44 -17.64 -8.86
C ASP A 273 14.91 -17.98 -8.59
N ALA A 274 15.28 -19.26 -8.68
CA ALA A 274 16.66 -19.71 -8.52
C ALA A 274 17.57 -19.22 -9.65
N ALA A 275 17.15 -19.39 -10.91
CA ALA A 275 17.93 -18.96 -12.06
C ALA A 275 18.08 -17.44 -12.14
N PHE A 276 17.01 -16.70 -11.79
CA PHE A 276 17.03 -15.23 -11.76
C PHE A 276 18.02 -14.72 -10.71
N LYS A 277 17.97 -15.24 -9.48
CA LYS A 277 18.93 -14.90 -8.42
C LYS A 277 20.38 -15.24 -8.78
N GLU A 278 20.60 -16.39 -9.43
CA GLU A 278 21.93 -16.77 -9.90
C GLU A 278 22.44 -15.79 -10.96
N GLY A 279 21.60 -15.41 -11.93
CA GLY A 279 21.93 -14.42 -12.96
C GLY A 279 22.28 -13.05 -12.37
N GLN A 280 21.47 -12.58 -11.41
CA GLN A 280 21.70 -11.33 -10.69
C GLN A 280 23.02 -11.35 -9.92
N SER A 281 23.28 -12.41 -9.14
CA SER A 281 24.51 -12.57 -8.37
C SER A 281 25.77 -12.61 -9.26
N LYS A 282 25.71 -13.28 -10.42
CA LYS A 282 26.81 -13.28 -11.40
C LYS A 282 27.09 -11.88 -11.93
N ARG A 283 26.04 -11.12 -12.25
CA ARG A 283 26.15 -9.73 -12.69
C ARG A 283 26.79 -8.85 -11.62
N ASP A 284 26.32 -8.94 -10.39
CA ASP A 284 26.84 -8.12 -9.29
C ASP A 284 28.30 -8.47 -8.96
N THR A 285 28.66 -9.76 -9.02
CA THR A 285 30.05 -10.20 -8.88
C THR A 285 30.94 -9.68 -10.01
N CYS A 286 30.43 -9.67 -11.25
CA CYS A 286 31.16 -9.14 -12.41
C CYS A 286 31.36 -7.63 -12.31
N MET A 287 30.34 -6.87 -11.88
CA MET A 287 30.46 -5.44 -11.63
C MET A 287 31.44 -5.11 -10.49
N ASN A 288 31.42 -5.90 -9.41
CA ASN A 288 32.36 -5.71 -8.30
C ASN A 288 33.81 -6.02 -8.69
N LYS A 289 34.04 -7.00 -9.59
CA LYS A 289 35.37 -7.27 -10.16
C LYS A 289 35.82 -6.20 -11.16
N ALA A 290 34.91 -5.66 -11.97
CA ALA A 290 35.20 -4.60 -12.93
C ALA A 290 35.59 -3.26 -12.27
N ASN A 291 35.14 -3.01 -11.03
CA ASN A 291 35.55 -1.84 -10.25
C ASN A 291 36.94 -1.97 -9.59
N GLY A 292 37.59 -3.14 -9.70
CA GLY A 292 38.96 -3.38 -9.22
C GLY A 292 40.01 -3.56 -10.33
N PHE A 293 39.59 -3.66 -11.60
CA PHE A 293 40.47 -3.76 -12.76
C PHE A 293 39.79 -3.10 -13.96
N HIS A 294 40.27 -1.92 -14.35
CA HIS A 294 40.00 -1.42 -15.69
C HIS A 294 40.64 -2.39 -16.70
N SER A 295 39.81 -3.23 -17.33
CA SER A 295 39.78 -3.47 -18.79
C SER A 295 39.33 -4.90 -19.17
N LEU A 296 38.78 -5.01 -20.39
CA LEU A 296 38.72 -6.20 -21.25
C LEU A 296 37.68 -7.31 -20.95
N THR A 297 36.38 -7.06 -21.15
CA THR A 297 35.39 -8.16 -21.26
C THR A 297 34.52 -8.14 -22.52
N SER A 298 34.48 -7.07 -23.31
CA SER A 298 33.69 -7.07 -24.56
C SER A 298 34.36 -7.81 -25.74
N ILE A 299 35.69 -7.93 -25.75
CA ILE A 299 36.42 -8.59 -26.85
C ILE A 299 36.53 -10.12 -26.64
N GLN A 300 36.60 -10.58 -25.39
CA GLN A 300 36.67 -12.01 -25.07
C GLN A 300 35.35 -12.76 -25.36
N TRP A 301 34.20 -12.08 -25.28
CA TRP A 301 32.90 -12.67 -25.64
C TRP A 301 32.74 -12.86 -27.16
N LEU A 302 33.32 -11.98 -27.97
CA LEU A 302 33.32 -12.10 -29.43
C LEU A 302 34.27 -13.20 -29.93
N LEU A 303 35.43 -13.38 -29.27
CA LEU A 303 36.37 -14.46 -29.58
C LEU A 303 35.84 -15.86 -29.21
N TYR A 304 35.08 -15.97 -28.10
CA TYR A 304 34.52 -17.27 -27.69
C TYR A 304 33.42 -17.76 -28.64
N LYS A 305 32.66 -16.84 -29.25
CA LYS A 305 31.63 -17.18 -30.25
C LYS A 305 32.22 -17.53 -31.61
N ALA A 306 33.31 -16.86 -32.01
CA ALA A 306 34.02 -17.18 -33.26
C ALA A 306 34.74 -18.55 -33.19
N LEU A 307 35.22 -18.96 -32.01
CA LEU A 307 35.89 -20.25 -31.85
C LEU A 307 34.91 -21.43 -31.68
N SER A 308 33.71 -21.22 -31.11
CA SER A 308 32.71 -22.29 -31.01
C SER A 308 32.00 -22.63 -32.32
N GLU A 309 32.14 -21.79 -33.36
CA GLU A 309 31.56 -21.99 -34.69
C GLU A 309 32.59 -22.51 -35.72
N CYS A 310 33.84 -22.82 -35.30
CA CYS A 310 34.89 -23.38 -36.18
C CYS A 310 35.37 -24.80 -35.81
N GLU A 311 34.82 -25.44 -34.77
CA GLU A 311 35.14 -26.85 -34.41
C GLU A 311 33.97 -27.82 -34.66
N GLY A 312 33.10 -27.48 -35.61
CA GLY A 312 31.95 -28.29 -35.99
C GLY A 312 31.70 -28.28 -37.49
N ASP A 313 32.73 -28.60 -38.28
CA ASP A 313 32.66 -29.27 -39.59
C ASP A 313 34.06 -29.80 -39.97
#